data_AF-A0A6F8UPY0-F1
#
_entry.id   AF-A0A6F8UPY0-F1
#
_cell.length_a   1.000
_cell.length_b   1.000
_cell.length_c   1.000
_cell.angle_alpha   90.00
_cell.angle_beta   90.00
_cell.angle_gamma   90.00
#
_symmetry.space_group_name_H-M   'P 1'
#
loop_
_entity.id
_entity.type
_entity.pdbx_description
1 polymer ?
#
loop_
_entity_poly.entity_id
_entity_poly.type
_entity_poly.pdbx_seq_one_letter_code
_entity_poly.pdbx_strand_id
1 'polypeptide(L)' 'MSQTLTVCRVGPDWAVRDATREHYGRSPLINETIEAAQRLSRRNGSKVILSSEAESHLRARTGSTGSK' A
#
# COMPACT_ATOMS: atom_id res chain seq x y z
N MET A 1 12.23 -8.37 15.84
CA MET A 1 12.01 -8.53 14.39
C MET A 1 10.96 -7.50 13.97
N SER A 2 11.28 -6.57 13.08
CA SER A 2 10.30 -5.60 12.58
C SER A 2 9.39 -6.29 11.56
N GLN A 3 8.08 -6.27 11.80
CA GLN A 3 7.10 -6.79 10.83
C GLN A 3 7.06 -5.87 9.60
N THR A 4 6.77 -6.44 8.43
CA THR A 4 6.64 -5.69 7.18
C THR A 4 5.21 -5.74 6.70
N LEU A 5 4.67 -4.58 6.35
CA LEU A 5 3.35 -4.39 5.76
C LEU A 5 3.54 -4.01 4.29
N THR A 6 3.07 -4.86 3.39
CA THR A 6 3.21 -4.66 1.94
C THR A 6 1.88 -4.22 1.35
N VAL A 7 1.83 -3.06 0.73
CA VAL A 7 0.66 -2.63 -0.05
C VAL A 7 0.71 -3.29 -1.43
N CYS A 8 -0.28 -4.14 -1.73
CA CYS A 8 -0.36 -4.89 -2.98
C CYS A 8 -1.75 -4.89 -3.60
N ARG A 9 -1.81 -5.20 -4.90
CA ARG A 9 -3.05 -5.35 -5.66
C ARG A 9 -3.71 -6.68 -5.29
N VAL A 10 -5.02 -6.67 -5.02
CA VAL A 10 -5.83 -7.87 -4.79
C VAL A 10 -7.07 -7.78 -5.69
N GLY A 11 -6.93 -8.31 -6.91
CA GLY A 11 -7.95 -8.20 -7.95
C GLY A 11 -8.16 -6.73 -8.38
N PRO A 12 -9.39 -6.18 -8.31
CA PRO A 12 -9.65 -4.78 -8.64
C PRO A 12 -9.18 -3.81 -7.54
N ASP A 13 -8.93 -4.30 -6.33
CA ASP A 13 -8.67 -3.47 -5.14
C ASP A 13 -7.19 -3.47 -4.74
N TRP A 14 -6.86 -2.62 -3.77
CA TRP A 14 -5.60 -2.59 -3.05
C TRP A 14 -5.80 -3.10 -1.63
N ALA A 15 -4.80 -3.77 -1.07
CA ALA A 15 -4.82 -4.22 0.32
C ALA A 15 -3.42 -4.16 0.94
N VAL A 16 -3.38 -4.18 2.28
CA VAL A 16 -2.16 -4.29 3.06
C VAL A 16 -1.97 -5.75 3.43
N ARG A 17 -0.89 -6.35 2.97
CA ARG A 17 -0.48 -7.71 3.33
C ARG A 17 0.58 -7.69 4.41
N ASP A 18 0.40 -8.43 5.49
CA ASP A 18 1.39 -8.55 6.55
C ASP A 18 2.33 -9.76 6.36
N ALA A 19 3.13 -10.06 7.39
CA ALA A 19 4.03 -11.21 7.40
C ALA A 19 3.30 -12.57 7.53
N THR A 20 2.06 -12.61 8.03
CA THR A 20 1.25 -13.84 8.10
C THR A 20 0.52 -14.12 6.79
N ARG A 21 0.66 -13.22 5.79
CA ARG A 21 -0.05 -13.22 4.50
C ARG A 21 -1.54 -12.89 4.63
N GLU A 22 -1.94 -12.32 5.75
CA GLU A 22 -3.29 -11.78 5.90
C GLU A 22 -3.40 -10.42 5.21
N HIS A 23 -4.59 -10.14 4.68
CA HIS A 23 -4.88 -8.92 3.94
C HIS A 23 -5.82 -8.03 4.75
N TYR A 24 -5.45 -6.77 4.93
CA TYR A 24 -6.20 -5.76 5.68
C TYR A 24 -6.44 -4.52 4.84
N GLY A 25 -7.43 -3.72 5.24
CA GLY A 25 -7.65 -2.38 4.67
C GLY A 25 -7.88 -2.42 3.16
N ARG A 26 -8.67 -3.39 2.69
CA ARG A 26 -8.98 -3.55 1.27
C ARG A 26 -9.80 -2.35 0.78
N SER A 27 -9.29 -1.64 -0.22
CA SER A 27 -9.96 -0.49 -0.82
C SER A 27 -9.62 -0.38 -2.31
N PRO A 28 -10.56 0.07 -3.18
CA PRO A 28 -10.26 0.39 -4.57
C PRO A 28 -9.27 1.57 -4.69
N LEU A 29 -9.11 2.36 -3.62
CA LEU A 29 -8.22 3.52 -3.59
C LEU A 29 -6.89 3.17 -2.90
N ILE A 30 -5.81 3.24 -3.68
CA ILE A 30 -4.45 2.98 -3.17
C ILE A 30 -4.07 3.91 -2.01
N ASN A 31 -4.54 5.16 -2.01
CA ASN A 31 -4.23 6.15 -0.99
C ASN A 31 -4.78 5.72 0.38
N GLU A 32 -6.04 5.28 0.42
CA GLU A 32 -6.67 4.79 1.66
C GLU A 32 -5.95 3.56 2.20
N THR A 33 -5.50 2.68 1.29
CA THR A 33 -4.75 1.47 1.66
C THR A 33 -3.38 1.82 2.25
N ILE A 34 -2.68 2.81 1.68
CA ILE A 34 -1.41 3.32 2.22
C ILE A 34 -1.63 3.95 3.60
N GLU A 35 -2.68 4.76 3.78
CA GLU A 35 -3.01 5.33 5.09
C GLU A 35 -3.29 4.24 6.12
N ALA A 36 -4.03 3.18 5.76
CA ALA A 36 -4.28 2.04 6.62
C ALA A 36 -2.96 1.35 7.02
N ALA A 37 -2.05 1.11 6.06
CA ALA A 37 -0.74 0.53 6.32
C ALA A 37 0.10 1.40 7.26
N GLN A 38 0.09 2.72 7.08
CA GLN A 38 0.80 3.66 7.95
C GLN A 38 0.23 3.68 9.36
N ARG A 39 -1.10 3.64 9.51
CA ARG A 39 -1.75 3.57 10.83
C ARG A 39 -1.38 2.28 11.56
N LEU A 40 -1.36 1.15 10.87
CA LEU A 40 -0.94 -0.14 11.42
C LEU A 40 0.54 -0.12 11.81
N SER A 41 1.40 0.36 10.92
CA SER A 41 2.84 0.56 11.14
C SER A 41 3.12 1.38 12.40
N ARG A 42 2.40 2.50 12.62
CA ARG A 42 2.55 3.32 13.82
C ARG A 42 2.14 2.59 15.11
N ARG A 43 1.19 1.65 15.04
CA ARG A 43 0.72 0.90 16.20
C ARG A 43 1.66 -0.24 16.60
N ASN A 44 2.22 -0.95 15.62
CA ASN A 44 2.99 -2.18 15.87
C ASN A 44 4.48 -2.06 15.51
N GLY A 45 4.95 -0.88 15.08
CA GLY A 45 6.33 -0.64 14.69
C GLY A 45 6.72 -1.29 13.35
N SER A 46 5.76 -1.71 12.54
CA SER A 46 6.05 -2.34 11.24
C SER A 46 6.60 -1.35 10.23
N LYS A 47 7.37 -1.83 9.26
CA LYS A 47 7.77 -1.05 8.08
C LYS A 47 6.72 -1.20 6.99
N VAL A 48 6.33 -0.10 6.34
CA VAL A 48 5.46 -0.13 5.15
C VAL A 48 6.33 -0.20 3.90
N ILE A 49 6.00 -1.13 3.00
CA ILE A 49 6.62 -1.28 1.68
C ILE A 49 5.52 -1.30 0.62
N LEU A 50 5.79 -0.71 -0.54
CA LEU A 50 4.89 -0.77 -1.68
C LEU A 50 5.33 -1.91 -2.61
N SER A 51 4.39 -2.68 -3.12
CA SER A 51 4.65 -3.59 -4.23
C SER A 51 4.98 -2.82 -5.51
N SER A 52 5.66 -3.46 -6.46
CA SER A 52 5.99 -2.84 -7.75
C SER A 52 4.75 -2.35 -8.52
N GLU A 53 3.61 -3.03 -8.36
CA GLU A 53 2.33 -2.62 -8.93
C GLU A 53 1.80 -1.34 -8.27
N ALA A 54 1.90 -1.24 -6.94
CA ALA A 54 1.52 -0.06 -6.17
C ALA A 54 2.41 1.14 -6.53
N GLU A 55 3.73 0.94 -6.63
CA GLU A 55 4.68 1.97 -7.06
C GLU A 55 4.39 2.45 -8.49
N SER A 56 4.14 1.52 -9.41
CA SER A 56 3.81 1.83 -10.81
C SER A 56 2.51 2.63 -10.91
N HIS A 57 1.48 2.25 -10.14
CA HIS A 57 0.20 2.94 -10.13
C HIS A 57 0.32 4.37 -9.56
N LEU A 58 1.11 4.57 -8.50
CA LEU A 58 1.38 5.91 -7.98
C LEU A 58 2.15 6.75 -8.99
N ARG A 59 3.20 6.21 -9.62
CA ARG A 59 3.99 6.90 -10.64
C ARG A 59 3.15 7.31 -11.85
N ALA A 60 2.24 6.46 -12.31
CA ALA A 60 1.32 6.80 -13.39
C ALA A 60 0.40 7.98 -13.02
N ARG A 61 -0.05 8.06 -11.76
CA ARG A 61 -0.86 9.18 -11.25
C ARG A 61 -0.06 10.49 -11.15
N THR A 62 1.17 10.47 -10.64
CA THR A 62 2.02 11.67 -10.55
C THR A 62 2.65 12.09 -11.87
N GLY A 63 2.86 11.15 -12.81
CA GLY A 63 3.33 11.44 -14.17
C GLY A 63 2.29 12.18 -15.02
N SER A 64 1.04 12.25 -14.58
CA SER A 64 -0.06 12.95 -15.27
C SER A 64 -0.12 14.46 -14.96
N THR A 65 0.70 14.97 -14.03
CA THR A 65 0.72 16.39 -13.61
C THR A 65 1.97 17.17 -14.06
N GLY A 66 2.67 16.69 -15.10
CA GLY A 66 3.89 17.32 -15.62
C GLY A 66 3.84 17.57 -17.12
N SER A 67 2.81 18.25 -17.63
CA SER A 67 2.80 18.84 -18.98
C SER A 67 1.70 19.90 -19.09
N LYS A 68 2.01 21.13 -18.70
CA LYS A 68 1.61 22.33 -19.46
C LYS A 68 2.46 23.52 -19.06
#